data_AF-A0A1K1RQ53-F1
#
_entry.id   AF-A0A1K1RQ53-F1
#
_cell.length_a   1.000
_cell.length_b   1.000
_cell.length_c   1.000
_cell.angle_alpha   90.00
_cell.angle_beta   90.00
_cell.angle_gamma   90.00
#
_symmetry.space_group_name_H-M   'P 1'
#
loop_
_entity.id
_entity.type
_entity.pdbx_description
1 polymer ?
#
loop_
_entity_poly.entity_id
_entity_poly.type
_entity_poly.pdbx_seq_one_letter_code
_entity_poly.pdbx_strand_id
1 'polypeptide(L)'
;MTEQTTIFDDSFGTGLKIRRFALMPLFLKIYLVLFSIYGIYQVFGQSYYMYKMIHFYVEQDLFGVSDVRITIMLARSFLGAAVLVTMLLSLWMEWKWAIRFNWGVLVYWTLMSVVDYVYGNGYGYYLGIIALVLAPYYSMLYHIQKRWERDAVSGRELRQGKNN
;
A
#
# COMPACT_ATOMS: atom_id res chain seq x y z
N MET A 1 -46.69 -10.85 -29.11
CA MET A 1 -45.57 -11.45 -28.33
C MET A 1 -45.67 -10.86 -26.94
N THR A 2 -46.22 -11.62 -26.01
CA THR A 2 -46.40 -11.22 -24.61
C THR A 2 -45.06 -11.35 -23.89
N GLU A 3 -44.45 -10.22 -23.53
CA GLU A 3 -43.34 -10.19 -22.59
C GLU A 3 -43.81 -10.79 -21.27
N GLN A 4 -43.21 -11.91 -20.90
CA GLN A 4 -43.46 -12.58 -19.63
C GLN A 4 -42.80 -11.73 -18.55
N THR A 5 -43.60 -10.90 -17.87
CA THR A 5 -43.19 -10.15 -16.69
C THR A 5 -42.77 -11.13 -15.61
N THR A 6 -41.46 -11.34 -15.49
CA THR A 6 -40.90 -12.20 -14.45
C THR A 6 -41.13 -11.51 -13.11
N ILE A 7 -41.79 -12.21 -12.19
CA ILE A 7 -42.14 -11.72 -10.84
C ILE A 7 -40.87 -11.55 -9.98
N PHE A 8 -39.75 -12.08 -10.45
CA PHE A 8 -38.44 -11.86 -9.86
C PHE A 8 -37.91 -10.55 -10.42
N ASP A 9 -37.93 -9.49 -9.60
CA ASP A 9 -37.11 -8.32 -9.87
C ASP A 9 -35.67 -8.77 -10.16
N ASP A 10 -35.03 -8.15 -11.15
CA ASP A 10 -33.60 -8.30 -11.42
C ASP A 10 -32.72 -8.02 -10.17
N SER A 11 -33.31 -7.41 -9.12
CA SER A 11 -32.72 -7.23 -7.79
C SER A 11 -32.39 -8.54 -7.07
N PHE A 12 -33.10 -9.65 -7.35
CA PHE A 12 -32.82 -10.96 -6.75
C PHE A 12 -31.67 -11.71 -7.45
N GLY A 13 -31.37 -11.37 -8.71
CA GLY A 13 -30.26 -11.97 -9.47
C GLY A 13 -28.88 -11.37 -9.11
N THR A 14 -28.86 -10.16 -8.56
CA THR A 14 -27.65 -9.58 -7.97
C THR A 14 -27.41 -10.15 -6.58
N GLY A 15 -26.85 -11.35 -6.52
CA GLY A 15 -26.38 -11.94 -5.26
C GLY A 15 -25.65 -10.90 -4.41
N LEU A 16 -26.00 -10.82 -3.13
CA LEU A 16 -25.49 -9.86 -2.14
C LEU A 16 -24.03 -9.49 -2.41
N LYS A 17 -23.81 -8.36 -3.07
CA LYS A 17 -22.47 -7.90 -3.44
C LYS A 17 -21.73 -7.49 -2.17
N ILE A 18 -20.79 -8.33 -1.72
CA ILE A 18 -20.05 -8.10 -0.49
C ILE A 18 -18.99 -7.02 -0.73
N ARG A 19 -18.93 -6.04 0.18
CA ARG A 19 -17.92 -4.99 0.16
C ARG A 19 -16.54 -5.57 0.46
N ARG A 20 -15.53 -5.20 -0.35
CA ARG A 20 -14.13 -5.62 -0.20
C ARG A 20 -13.57 -5.45 1.22
N PHE A 21 -13.84 -4.33 1.88
CA PHE A 21 -13.39 -4.08 3.25
C PHE A 21 -14.02 -5.02 4.29
N ALA A 22 -15.23 -5.53 4.04
CA ALA A 22 -15.88 -6.48 4.93
C ALA A 22 -15.22 -7.86 4.90
N LEU A 23 -14.59 -8.23 3.77
CA LEU A 23 -13.86 -9.49 3.62
C LEU A 23 -12.51 -9.52 4.36
N MET A 24 -11.98 -8.36 4.74
CA MET A 24 -10.70 -8.29 5.44
C MET A 24 -10.84 -8.81 6.88
N PRO A 25 -9.99 -9.74 7.33
CA PRO A 25 -9.99 -10.21 8.70
C PRO A 25 -9.61 -9.08 9.65
N LEU A 26 -10.04 -9.18 10.92
CA LEU A 26 -9.79 -8.15 11.94
C LEU A 26 -8.29 -7.84 12.08
N PHE A 27 -7.44 -8.87 12.06
CA PHE A 27 -5.99 -8.70 12.12
C PHE A 27 -5.45 -7.85 10.96
N LEU A 28 -5.91 -8.08 9.73
CA LEU A 28 -5.47 -7.28 8.58
C LEU A 28 -5.90 -5.81 8.71
N LYS A 29 -7.07 -5.55 9.30
CA LYS A 29 -7.53 -4.18 9.61
C LYS A 29 -6.65 -3.51 10.66
N ILE A 30 -6.25 -4.24 11.71
CA ILE A 30 -5.30 -3.74 12.72
C ILE A 30 -3.97 -3.39 12.06
N TYR A 31 -3.44 -4.28 11.21
CA TYR A 31 -2.22 -4.00 10.45
C TYR A 31 -2.37 -2.75 9.58
N LEU A 32 -3.48 -2.60 8.86
CA LEU A 32 -3.74 -1.40 8.06
C LEU A 32 -3.71 -0.12 8.91
N VAL A 33 -4.30 -0.13 10.11
CA VAL A 33 -4.27 1.03 11.01
C VAL A 33 -2.86 1.31 11.53
N LEU A 34 -2.15 0.28 12.00
CA LEU A 34 -0.77 0.43 12.48
C LEU A 34 0.16 0.97 11.39
N PHE A 35 0.06 0.42 10.18
CA PHE A 35 0.85 0.89 9.05
C PHE A 35 0.40 2.27 8.57
N SER A 36 -0.87 2.65 8.71
CA SER A 36 -1.31 4.03 8.46
C SER A 36 -0.67 5.02 9.42
N ILE A 37 -0.62 4.70 10.72
CA ILE A 37 0.07 5.52 11.72
C ILE A 37 1.58 5.60 11.39
N TYR A 38 2.19 4.48 11.06
CA TYR A 38 3.60 4.44 10.64
C TYR A 38 3.85 5.22 9.36
N GLY A 39 2.93 5.19 8.38
CA GLY A 39 3.01 5.95 7.15
C GLY A 39 2.92 7.45 7.39
N ILE A 40 2.01 7.89 8.27
CA ILE A 40 1.93 9.27 8.75
C ILE A 40 3.26 9.67 9.39
N TYR A 41 3.76 8.85 10.32
CA TYR A 41 5.07 9.09 10.95
C TYR A 41 6.19 9.18 9.92
N GLN A 42 6.23 8.32 8.91
CA GLN A 42 7.23 8.38 7.84
C GLN A 42 7.11 9.67 7.04
N VAL A 43 5.91 10.10 6.62
CA VAL A 43 5.74 11.35 5.86
C VAL A 43 6.22 12.55 6.68
N PHE A 44 5.76 12.71 7.91
CA PHE A 44 6.12 13.86 8.74
C PHE A 44 7.57 13.79 9.24
N GLY A 45 8.00 12.62 9.71
CA GLY A 45 9.35 12.36 10.21
C GLY A 45 10.41 12.53 9.13
N GLN A 46 10.20 11.98 7.93
CA GLN A 46 11.13 12.16 6.81
C GLN A 46 11.15 13.60 6.31
N SER A 47 9.98 14.27 6.25
CA SER A 47 9.93 15.68 5.86
C SER A 47 10.70 16.56 6.85
N TYR A 48 10.55 16.31 8.15
CA TYR A 48 11.28 17.03 9.19
C TYR A 48 12.79 16.73 9.18
N TYR A 49 13.17 15.45 9.03
CA TYR A 49 14.56 15.05 8.91
C TYR A 49 15.22 15.69 7.68
N MET A 50 14.51 15.71 6.55
CA MET A 50 14.96 16.38 5.33
C MET A 50 15.13 17.88 5.53
N TYR A 51 14.17 18.55 6.17
CA TYR A 51 14.29 19.97 6.51
C TYR A 51 15.58 20.24 7.30
N LYS A 52 15.84 19.45 8.35
CA LYS A 52 17.06 19.58 9.16
C LYS A 52 18.33 19.33 8.35
N MET A 53 18.34 18.30 7.52
CA MET A 53 19.46 17.99 6.63
C MET A 53 19.72 19.18 5.69
N ILE A 54 18.73 19.62 4.93
CA ILE A 54 18.90 20.73 3.98
C ILE A 54 19.39 21.98 4.71
N HIS A 55 18.76 22.34 5.84
CA HIS A 55 19.17 23.49 6.66
C HIS A 55 20.65 23.40 7.08
N PHE A 56 21.08 22.25 7.59
CA PHE A 56 22.47 22.03 7.99
C PHE A 56 23.45 22.19 6.82
N TYR A 57 23.13 21.61 5.66
CA TYR A 57 24.01 21.73 4.48
C TYR A 57 24.04 23.15 3.91
N VAL A 58 22.93 23.89 3.97
CA VAL A 58 22.86 25.30 3.55
C VAL A 58 23.66 26.19 4.50
N GLU A 59 23.51 26.02 5.82
CA GLU A 59 24.23 26.82 6.81
C GLU A 59 25.75 26.63 6.78
N GLN A 60 26.21 25.44 6.40
CA GLN A 60 27.62 25.08 6.38
C GLN A 60 28.29 25.27 5.00
N ASP A 61 27.54 25.76 3.99
CA ASP A 61 28.02 25.92 2.60
C ASP A 61 28.64 24.64 2.01
N LEU A 62 28.02 23.48 2.29
CA LEU A 62 28.54 22.15 1.95
C LEU A 62 27.98 21.57 0.63
N PHE A 63 27.24 22.35 -0.15
CA PHE A 63 26.67 21.90 -1.43
C PHE A 63 27.77 21.86 -2.52
N GLY A 64 28.06 20.66 -3.06
CA GLY A 64 29.18 20.35 -3.97
C GLY A 64 28.96 19.03 -4.73
N VAL A 65 30.00 18.32 -5.19
CA VAL A 65 29.86 17.01 -5.90
C VAL A 65 29.08 15.95 -5.08
N SER A 66 28.92 16.17 -3.78
CA SER A 66 28.00 15.49 -2.84
C SER A 66 26.50 15.61 -3.18
N ASP A 67 26.11 16.58 -4.01
CA ASP A 67 24.72 16.96 -4.25
C ASP A 67 23.92 15.84 -4.93
N VAL A 68 24.50 15.16 -5.92
CA VAL A 68 23.81 14.05 -6.61
C VAL A 68 23.53 12.90 -5.65
N ARG A 69 24.48 12.58 -4.75
CA ARG A 69 24.30 11.53 -3.75
C ARG A 69 23.22 11.91 -2.74
N ILE A 70 23.21 13.16 -2.29
CA ILE A 70 22.18 13.69 -1.38
C ILE A 70 20.82 13.66 -2.08
N THR A 71 20.71 14.14 -3.32
CA THR A 71 19.47 14.10 -4.11
C THR A 71 18.96 12.67 -4.30
N ILE A 72 19.83 11.71 -4.62
CA ILE A 72 19.44 10.29 -4.76
C ILE A 72 18.97 9.72 -3.42
N MET A 73 19.65 10.02 -2.30
CA MET A 73 19.19 9.62 -0.97
C MET A 73 17.82 10.19 -0.64
N LEU A 74 17.60 11.48 -0.92
CA LEU A 74 16.32 12.16 -0.68
C LEU A 74 15.20 11.56 -1.54
N ALA A 75 15.45 11.39 -2.84
CA ALA A 75 14.50 10.78 -3.76
C ALA A 75 14.13 9.36 -3.33
N ARG A 76 15.12 8.55 -2.93
CA ARG A 76 14.91 7.18 -2.43
C ARG A 76 14.05 7.17 -1.16
N SER A 77 14.28 8.10 -0.23
CA SER A 77 13.50 8.18 1.01
C SER A 77 12.04 8.55 0.76
N PHE A 78 11.79 9.56 -0.09
CA PHE A 78 10.44 9.97 -0.47
C PHE A 78 9.70 8.89 -1.26
N LEU A 79 10.38 8.23 -2.19
CA LEU A 79 9.80 7.14 -2.97
C LEU A 79 9.35 6.00 -2.04
N GLY A 80 10.14 5.67 -1.02
CA GLY A 80 9.77 4.66 -0.03
C GLY A 80 8.51 5.02 0.75
N ALA A 81 8.42 6.26 1.25
CA ALA A 81 7.23 6.76 1.94
C ALA A 81 6.00 6.81 1.03
N ALA A 82 6.16 7.29 -0.21
CA ALA A 82 5.08 7.38 -1.19
C ALA A 82 4.53 5.99 -1.52
N VAL A 83 5.40 5.01 -1.78
CA VAL A 83 5.00 3.62 -2.07
C VAL A 83 4.23 3.02 -0.90
N LEU A 84 4.68 3.22 0.34
CA LEU A 84 4.00 2.74 1.54
C LEU A 84 2.60 3.37 1.67
N VAL A 85 2.48 4.68 1.48
CA VAL A 85 1.18 5.37 1.52
C VAL A 85 0.26 4.87 0.41
N THR A 86 0.74 4.73 -0.82
CA THR A 86 -0.04 4.20 -1.95
C THR A 86 -0.51 2.76 -1.68
N MET A 87 0.36 1.92 -1.10
CA MET A 87 0.06 0.55 -0.71
C MET A 87 -1.13 0.49 0.25
N LEU A 88 -1.14 1.34 1.28
CA LEU A 88 -2.23 1.43 2.25
C LEU A 88 -3.50 2.03 1.67
N LEU A 89 -3.38 3.13 0.91
CA LEU A 89 -4.51 3.79 0.27
C LEU A 89 -5.18 2.86 -0.74
N SER A 90 -4.44 2.05 -1.47
CA SER A 90 -5.00 1.09 -2.42
C SER A 90 -5.97 0.10 -1.76
N LEU A 91 -5.66 -0.35 -0.54
CA LEU A 91 -6.50 -1.27 0.23
C LEU A 91 -7.70 -0.54 0.86
N TRP A 92 -7.48 0.66 1.40
CA TRP A 92 -8.55 1.50 1.95
C TRP A 92 -9.59 1.92 0.89
N MET A 93 -9.12 2.24 -0.31
CA MET A 93 -9.98 2.59 -1.45
C MET A 93 -10.61 1.35 -2.11
N GLU A 94 -10.33 0.16 -1.60
CA GLU A 94 -10.88 -1.10 -2.10
C GLU A 94 -10.60 -1.32 -3.59
N TRP A 95 -9.39 -0.95 -4.03
CA TRP A 95 -9.01 -1.07 -5.43
C TRP A 95 -8.97 -2.54 -5.85
N LYS A 96 -9.51 -2.85 -7.04
CA LYS A 96 -9.57 -4.24 -7.54
C LYS A 96 -8.20 -4.90 -7.58
N TRP A 97 -7.18 -4.13 -7.96
CA TRP A 97 -5.79 -4.58 -8.09
C TRP A 97 -4.91 -4.30 -6.86
N ALA A 98 -5.49 -3.84 -5.74
CA ALA A 98 -4.74 -3.44 -4.56
C ALA A 98 -3.81 -4.56 -4.06
N ILE A 99 -4.32 -5.79 -3.98
CA ILE A 99 -3.53 -6.93 -3.49
C ILE A 99 -2.36 -7.26 -4.43
N ARG A 100 -2.57 -7.23 -5.76
CA ARG A 100 -1.49 -7.46 -6.73
C ARG A 100 -0.44 -6.34 -6.71
N PHE A 101 -0.87 -5.10 -6.54
CA PHE A 101 0.04 -3.97 -6.35
C PHE A 101 0.93 -4.19 -5.10
N ASN A 102 0.32 -4.62 -3.99
CA ASN A 102 1.05 -4.95 -2.76
C ASN A 102 2.09 -6.07 -3.00
N TRP A 103 1.74 -7.11 -3.75
CA TRP A 103 2.71 -8.15 -4.16
C TRP A 103 3.87 -7.59 -4.99
N GLY A 104 3.58 -6.67 -5.92
CA GLY A 104 4.63 -6.00 -6.69
C GLY A 104 5.58 -5.19 -5.81
N VAL A 105 5.04 -4.50 -4.80
CA VAL A 105 5.85 -3.76 -3.80
C VAL A 105 6.73 -4.72 -2.99
N LEU A 106 6.20 -5.86 -2.55
CA LEU A 106 7.00 -6.88 -1.85
C LEU A 106 8.19 -7.36 -2.69
N VAL A 107 7.95 -7.71 -3.95
CA VAL A 107 9.00 -8.17 -4.86
C VAL A 107 10.05 -7.08 -5.05
N TYR A 108 9.62 -5.85 -5.30
CA TYR A 108 10.51 -4.70 -5.46
C TYR A 108 11.38 -4.46 -4.20
N TRP A 109 10.78 -4.44 -3.01
CA TRP A 109 11.52 -4.26 -1.75
C TRP A 109 12.46 -5.43 -1.44
N THR A 110 12.06 -6.65 -1.76
CA THR A 110 12.92 -7.83 -1.56
C THR A 110 14.15 -7.76 -2.46
N LEU A 111 13.97 -7.41 -3.74
CA LEU A 111 15.10 -7.20 -4.67
C LEU A 111 16.04 -6.10 -4.18
N MET A 112 15.49 -4.96 -3.75
CA MET A 112 16.30 -3.87 -3.21
C MET A 112 17.08 -4.28 -1.95
N SER A 113 16.46 -5.08 -1.07
CA SER A 113 17.13 -5.62 0.12
C SER A 113 18.30 -6.53 -0.23
N VAL A 114 18.14 -7.41 -1.22
CA VAL A 114 19.22 -8.29 -1.70
C VAL A 114 20.36 -7.46 -2.28
N VAL A 115 20.05 -6.44 -3.09
CA VAL A 115 21.06 -5.52 -3.64
C VAL A 115 21.82 -4.83 -2.50
N ASP A 116 21.14 -4.20 -1.55
CA ASP A 116 21.80 -3.52 -0.42
C ASP A 116 22.64 -4.45 0.46
N TYR A 117 22.20 -5.70 0.64
CA TYR A 117 22.95 -6.73 1.37
C TYR A 117 24.26 -7.08 0.65
N VAL A 118 24.20 -7.35 -0.67
CA VAL A 118 25.36 -7.72 -1.48
C VAL A 118 26.37 -6.57 -1.56
N TYR A 119 25.91 -5.32 -1.68
CA TYR A 119 26.77 -4.13 -1.73
C TYR A 119 27.25 -3.65 -0.34
N GLY A 120 26.87 -4.33 0.76
CA GLY A 120 27.40 -4.04 2.08
C GLY A 120 26.93 -2.73 2.72
N ASN A 121 25.80 -2.16 2.27
CA ASN A 121 25.27 -0.88 2.77
C ASN A 121 24.72 -0.93 4.21
N GLY A 122 24.79 -2.08 4.90
CA GLY A 122 24.26 -2.29 6.26
C GLY A 122 22.72 -2.27 6.38
N TYR A 123 22.03 -1.69 5.40
CA TYR A 123 20.56 -1.56 5.32
C TYR A 123 19.83 -2.90 5.17
N GLY A 124 20.51 -3.96 4.69
CA GLY A 124 19.92 -5.28 4.48
C GLY A 124 19.38 -5.92 5.77
N TYR A 125 20.03 -5.70 6.93
CA TYR A 125 19.55 -6.23 8.21
C TYR A 125 18.22 -5.60 8.64
N TYR A 126 18.10 -4.28 8.49
CA TYR A 126 16.86 -3.55 8.79
C TYR A 126 15.71 -4.02 7.90
N LEU A 127 15.98 -4.21 6.61
CA LEU A 127 14.99 -4.71 5.65
C LEU A 127 14.59 -6.17 5.93
N GLY A 128 15.52 -7.00 6.40
CA GLY A 128 15.23 -8.38 6.82
C GLY A 128 14.27 -8.44 8.01
N ILE A 129 14.47 -7.61 9.03
CA ILE A 129 13.56 -7.51 10.19
C ILE A 129 12.17 -7.04 9.75
N ILE A 130 12.10 -6.03 8.89
CA ILE A 130 10.83 -5.53 8.35
C ILE A 130 10.09 -6.62 7.56
N ALA A 131 10.81 -7.41 6.76
CA ALA A 131 10.22 -8.51 6.00
C ALA A 131 9.56 -9.54 6.92
N LEU A 132 10.17 -9.86 8.08
CA LEU A 132 9.57 -10.75 9.08
C LEU A 132 8.29 -10.15 9.69
N VAL A 133 8.28 -8.86 10.00
CA VAL A 133 7.10 -8.15 10.51
C VAL A 133 5.96 -8.12 9.49
N LEU A 134 6.29 -8.02 8.20
CA LEU A 134 5.33 -8.00 7.10
C LEU A 134 4.88 -9.40 6.64
N ALA A 135 5.57 -10.47 7.01
CA ALA A 135 5.21 -11.82 6.56
C ALA A 135 3.77 -12.23 6.93
N PRO A 136 3.28 -12.01 8.17
CA PRO A 136 1.88 -12.28 8.52
C PRO A 136 0.89 -11.46 7.68
N TYR A 137 1.26 -10.21 7.37
CA TYR A 137 0.45 -9.31 6.56
C TYR A 137 0.27 -9.83 5.13
N TYR A 138 1.36 -10.21 4.46
CA TYR A 138 1.30 -10.75 3.10
C TYR A 138 0.64 -12.13 3.05
N SER A 139 0.81 -12.95 4.09
CA SER A 139 0.09 -14.22 4.22
C SER A 139 -1.43 -13.98 4.27
N MET A 140 -1.92 -13.03 5.07
CA MET A 140 -3.35 -12.73 5.10
C MET A 140 -3.88 -12.19 3.76
N LEU A 141 -3.11 -11.34 3.07
CA LEU A 141 -3.46 -10.84 1.74
C LEU A 141 -3.61 -11.97 0.72
N TYR A 142 -2.73 -12.96 0.75
CA TYR A 142 -2.80 -14.15 -0.12
C TYR A 142 -4.15 -14.87 0.01
N HIS A 143 -4.58 -15.13 1.25
CA HIS A 143 -5.80 -15.88 1.53
C HIS A 143 -7.07 -15.16 1.05
N ILE A 144 -7.10 -13.83 1.11
CA ILE A 144 -8.27 -13.06 0.68
C ILE A 144 -8.26 -12.69 -0.81
N GLN A 145 -7.13 -12.85 -1.50
CA GLN A 145 -6.94 -12.36 -2.87
C GLN A 145 -8.00 -12.84 -3.85
N LYS A 146 -8.26 -14.15 -3.89
CA LYS A 146 -9.22 -14.74 -4.83
C LYS A 146 -10.64 -14.20 -4.60
N ARG A 147 -11.04 -14.05 -3.34
CA ARG A 147 -12.37 -13.51 -2.98
C ARG A 147 -12.47 -12.01 -3.27
N TRP A 148 -11.40 -11.26 -2.99
CA TRP A 148 -11.31 -9.82 -3.24
C TRP A 148 -11.43 -9.46 -4.72
N GLU A 149 -10.76 -10.22 -5.59
CA GLU A 149 -10.71 -9.93 -7.03
C GLU A 149 -11.96 -10.40 -7.79
N ARG A 150 -12.58 -11.51 -7.35
CA ARG A 150 -13.68 -12.16 -8.09
C ARG A 150 -15.06 -11.80 -7.55
N ASP A 151 -15.23 -11.81 -6.23
CA ASP A 151 -16.56 -11.83 -5.60
C ASP A 151 -16.91 -10.47 -4.95
N ALA A 152 -15.90 -9.62 -4.73
CA ALA A 152 -16.03 -8.42 -3.94
C ALA A 152 -16.05 -7.15 -4.79
N VAL A 153 -16.86 -6.18 -4.39
CA VAL A 153 -16.99 -4.87 -5.06
C VAL A 153 -16.54 -3.73 -4.17
N SER A 154 -16.23 -2.60 -4.78
CA SER A 154 -15.94 -1.36 -4.05
C SER A 154 -17.23 -0.78 -3.49
N GLY A 155 -17.17 -0.17 -2.29
CA GLY A 155 -18.28 0.62 -1.75
C GLY A 155 -18.80 1.72 -2.69
N ARG A 156 -17.99 2.21 -3.64
CA ARG A 156 -18.43 3.19 -4.67
C ARG A 156 -19.36 2.56 -5.70
N GLU A 157 -19.08 1.33 -6.13
CA GLU A 157 -19.88 0.58 -7.10
C GLU A 157 -21.26 0.23 -6.51
N LEU A 158 -21.33 -0.04 -5.20
CA LEU A 158 -22.58 -0.27 -4.48
C LEU A 158 -23.49 0.98 -4.44
N ARG A 159 -22.91 2.19 -4.36
CA ARG A 159 -23.68 3.44 -4.35
C ARG A 159 -24.25 3.77 -5.73
N GLN A 160 -23.51 3.48 -6.80
CA GLN A 160 -24.00 3.70 -8.17
C GLN A 160 -25.17 2.78 -8.53
N GLY A 161 -25.15 1.52 -8.08
CA GLY A 161 -26.27 0.59 -8.28
C GLY A 161 -27.53 0.89 -7.46
N LYS A 162 -27.49 1.82 -6.49
CA LYS A 162 -28.67 2.23 -5.70
C LYS A 162 -29.37 3.46 -6.29
N ASN A 163 -28.71 4.18 -7.19
CA ASN A 163 -29.21 5.42 -7.80
C ASN A 163 -29.65 5.25 -9.26
N ASN A 164 -29.51 4.04 -9.82
CA ASN A 164 -30.08 3.62 -11.10
C ASN A 164 -31.29 2.74 -10.81
#